data_AF-A0A428ZU78-F1
#
_entry.id   AF-A0A428ZU78-F1
#
_cell.length_a   1.000
_cell.length_b   1.000
_cell.length_c   1.000
_cell.angle_alpha   90.00
_cell.angle_beta   90.00
_cell.angle_gamma   90.00
#
_symmetry.space_group_name_H-M   'P 1'
#
loop_
_entity.id
_entity.type
_entity.pdbx_description
1 polymer ?
#
loop_
_entity_poly.entity_id
_entity_poly.type
_entity_poly.pdbx_seq_one_letter_code
_entity_poly.pdbx_strand_id
1 'polypeptide(L)'
;MAKRSTAMNDKLSTLLDDPEVRELIFAMASVTPPSGAPVASRLHAVLLYLAETTTKEQYGSWLSEDAVNKAITVEQVRTTIGDSAIDDLAQLMSASPGIVVWQLAAVLPDLVDAVSPGGQVVDPDRLAREIAEASADDDRSAGSFGSRVH
;
A
#
# COMPACT_ATOMS: atom_id res chain seq x y z
N MET A 1 17.30 -2.62 18.63
CA MET A 1 16.53 -1.86 17.61
C MET A 1 15.82 -2.75 16.56
N ALA A 2 15.67 -4.07 16.77
CA ALA A 2 15.05 -4.96 15.77
C ALA A 2 13.51 -5.01 15.78
N LYS A 3 12.87 -4.63 16.88
CA LYS A 3 11.42 -4.86 17.09
C LYS A 3 10.48 -4.04 16.20
N ARG A 4 10.95 -2.90 15.67
CA ARG A 4 10.13 -1.96 14.88
C ARG A 4 10.08 -2.27 13.39
N SER A 5 11.16 -2.82 12.79
CA SER A 5 11.09 -3.26 11.39
C SER A 5 10.25 -4.52 11.24
N THR A 6 10.29 -5.43 12.22
CA THR A 6 9.44 -6.65 12.17
C THR A 6 7.96 -6.33 12.14
N ALA A 7 7.48 -5.37 12.94
CA ALA A 7 6.06 -5.01 12.97
C ALA A 7 5.56 -4.37 11.66
N MET A 8 6.39 -3.54 11.03
CA MET A 8 6.12 -2.98 9.70
C MET A 8 6.04 -4.08 8.65
N ASN A 9 7.03 -4.97 8.65
CA ASN A 9 7.12 -6.07 7.70
C ASN A 9 5.94 -7.05 7.84
N ASP A 10 5.47 -7.30 9.07
CA ASP A 10 4.33 -8.16 9.38
C ASP A 10 3.00 -7.57 8.85
N LYS A 11 2.77 -6.27 9.06
CA LYS A 11 1.59 -5.56 8.51
C LYS A 11 1.62 -5.51 6.98
N LEU A 12 2.77 -5.20 6.38
CA LEU A 12 2.93 -5.19 4.93
C LEU A 12 2.76 -6.58 4.34
N SER A 13 3.36 -7.60 4.95
CA SER A 13 3.18 -8.99 4.53
C SER A 13 1.71 -9.38 4.62
N THR A 14 1.00 -9.02 5.69
CA THR A 14 -0.45 -9.29 5.83
C THR A 14 -1.29 -8.62 4.73
N LEU A 15 -0.99 -7.36 4.39
CA LEU A 15 -1.69 -6.66 3.30
C LEU A 15 -1.36 -7.24 1.92
N LEU A 16 -0.13 -7.70 1.72
CA LEU A 16 0.34 -8.27 0.45
C LEU A 16 -0.01 -9.76 0.32
N ASP A 17 -0.37 -10.43 1.42
CA ASP A 17 -0.89 -11.81 1.46
C ASP A 17 -2.25 -11.88 0.76
N ASP A 18 -3.07 -10.84 0.89
CA ASP A 18 -4.33 -10.73 0.18
C ASP A 18 -4.08 -10.43 -1.32
N PRO A 19 -4.46 -11.34 -2.23
CA PRO A 19 -4.16 -11.19 -3.65
C PRO A 19 -4.93 -10.02 -4.27
N GLU A 20 -6.14 -9.70 -3.80
CA GLU A 20 -6.93 -8.59 -4.35
C GLU A 20 -6.31 -7.25 -3.93
N VAL A 21 -5.91 -7.13 -2.67
CA VAL A 21 -5.24 -5.93 -2.12
C VAL A 21 -3.88 -5.74 -2.77
N ARG A 22 -3.10 -6.81 -2.92
CA ARG A 22 -1.80 -6.80 -3.59
C ARG A 22 -1.93 -6.28 -5.01
N GLU A 23 -2.79 -6.87 -5.82
CA GLU A 23 -3.00 -6.46 -7.22
C GLU A 23 -3.45 -5.00 -7.29
N LEU A 24 -4.36 -4.56 -6.42
CA LEU A 24 -4.82 -3.18 -6.36
C LEU A 24 -3.67 -2.18 -6.09
N ILE A 25 -2.81 -2.49 -5.11
CA ILE A 25 -1.65 -1.66 -4.74
C ILE A 25 -0.64 -1.60 -5.90
N PHE A 26 -0.33 -2.73 -6.53
CA PHE A 26 0.60 -2.80 -7.65
C PHE A 26 0.05 -2.13 -8.91
N ALA A 27 -1.24 -2.29 -9.19
CA ALA A 27 -1.95 -1.60 -10.26
C ALA A 27 -1.89 -0.08 -10.05
N MET A 28 -2.15 0.40 -8.83
CA MET A 28 -2.11 1.82 -8.47
C MET A 28 -0.72 2.40 -8.65
N ALA A 29 0.29 1.70 -8.14
CA ALA A 29 1.67 2.09 -8.36
C ALA A 29 2.01 2.10 -9.86
N SER A 30 1.42 1.24 -10.68
CA SER A 30 1.68 1.17 -12.14
C SER A 30 1.12 2.34 -12.93
N VAL A 31 -0.04 2.85 -12.56
CA VAL A 31 -0.66 4.02 -13.20
C VAL A 31 -0.15 5.36 -12.65
N THR A 32 0.47 5.36 -11.47
CA THR A 32 0.97 6.58 -10.84
C THR A 32 2.35 7.00 -11.39
N PRO A 33 2.50 8.23 -11.90
CA PRO A 33 3.79 8.72 -12.36
C PRO A 33 4.77 8.97 -11.19
N PRO A 34 6.10 8.81 -11.41
CA PRO A 34 6.77 8.47 -12.67
C PRO A 34 6.80 6.96 -12.97
N SER A 35 6.26 6.57 -14.12
CA SER A 35 6.24 5.21 -14.66
C SER A 35 7.64 4.76 -15.07
N GLY A 36 8.32 4.06 -14.16
CA GLY A 36 9.72 3.63 -14.30
C GLY A 36 10.48 3.61 -12.97
N ALA A 37 9.94 4.26 -11.94
CA ALA A 37 10.46 4.16 -10.59
C ALA A 37 10.05 2.84 -9.91
N PRO A 38 10.78 2.40 -8.86
CA PRO A 38 10.37 1.27 -8.03
C PRO A 38 8.93 1.44 -7.52
N VAL A 39 8.22 0.33 -7.32
CA VAL A 39 6.85 0.34 -6.77
C VAL A 39 6.78 1.16 -5.48
N ALA A 40 7.78 1.03 -4.61
CA ALA A 40 7.90 1.76 -3.36
C ALA A 40 7.99 3.28 -3.55
N SER A 41 8.76 3.77 -4.51
CA SER A 41 8.86 5.20 -4.79
C SER A 41 7.53 5.78 -5.29
N ARG A 42 6.79 4.99 -6.08
CA ARG A 42 5.46 5.37 -6.59
C ARG A 42 4.43 5.37 -5.48
N LEU A 43 4.42 4.34 -4.62
CA LEU A 43 3.59 4.31 -3.41
C LEU A 43 3.91 5.49 -2.49
N HIS A 44 5.19 5.78 -2.28
CA HIS A 44 5.61 6.94 -1.49
C HIS A 44 5.08 8.26 -2.07
N ALA A 45 5.10 8.42 -3.40
CA ALA A 45 4.50 9.58 -4.05
C ALA A 45 2.99 9.67 -3.80
N VAL A 46 2.25 8.55 -3.91
CA VAL A 46 0.81 8.50 -3.59
C VAL A 46 0.56 8.92 -2.14
N LEU A 47 1.37 8.46 -1.19
CA LEU A 47 1.24 8.84 0.23
C LEU A 47 1.47 10.34 0.44
N LEU A 48 2.45 10.93 -0.24
CA LEU A 48 2.67 12.38 -0.22
C LEU A 48 1.47 13.13 -0.79
N TYR A 49 0.91 12.68 -1.92
CA TYR A 49 -0.31 13.27 -2.48
C TYR A 49 -1.50 13.12 -1.54
N LEU A 50 -1.66 11.99 -0.86
CA LEU A 50 -2.68 11.81 0.18
C LEU A 50 -2.47 12.79 1.33
N ALA A 51 -1.24 12.98 1.80
CA ALA A 51 -0.93 13.94 2.86
C ALA A 51 -1.27 15.39 2.48
N GLU A 52 -1.15 15.74 1.20
CA GLU A 52 -1.50 17.07 0.67
C GLU A 52 -3.01 17.28 0.48
N THR A 53 -3.73 16.22 0.13
CA THR A 53 -5.16 16.29 -0.21
C THR A 53 -6.10 15.94 0.95
N THR A 54 -5.57 15.39 2.04
CA THR A 54 -6.32 15.00 3.24
C THR A 54 -6.04 15.95 4.40
N THR A 55 -6.88 15.93 5.44
CA THR A 55 -6.64 16.79 6.60
C THR A 55 -5.52 16.20 7.47
N LYS A 56 -4.72 17.07 8.09
CA LYS A 56 -3.65 16.64 9.02
C LYS A 56 -4.16 15.76 10.16
N GLU A 57 -5.41 15.95 10.59
CA GLU A 57 -6.05 15.13 11.62
C GLU A 57 -6.41 13.73 11.09
N GLN A 58 -6.88 13.64 9.85
CA GLN A 58 -7.17 12.37 9.19
C GLN A 58 -5.88 11.60 8.90
N TYR A 59 -4.90 12.27 8.30
CA TYR A 59 -3.57 11.72 8.03
C TYR A 59 -2.85 11.31 9.32
N GLY A 60 -2.88 12.16 10.36
CA GLY A 60 -2.31 11.86 11.67
C GLY A 60 -2.95 10.66 12.36
N SER A 61 -4.22 10.36 12.06
CA SER A 61 -4.90 9.15 12.53
C SER A 61 -4.32 7.88 11.92
N TRP A 62 -3.85 7.94 10.67
CA TRP A 62 -3.21 6.81 9.98
C TRP A 62 -1.76 6.60 10.41
N LEU A 63 -1.09 7.69 10.81
CA LEU A 63 0.25 7.63 11.38
C LEU A 63 0.24 7.09 12.82
N SER A 64 -0.89 7.22 13.51
CA SER A 64 -0.98 6.87 14.93
C SER A 64 -1.24 5.38 15.11
N GLU A 65 -0.28 4.67 15.73
CA GLU A 65 -0.43 3.22 16.01
C GLU A 65 -1.56 2.91 17.01
N ASP A 66 -2.00 3.91 17.79
CA ASP A 66 -3.04 3.78 18.81
C ASP A 66 -4.42 4.31 18.36
N ALA A 67 -4.53 4.91 17.16
CA ALA A 67 -5.77 5.49 16.67
C ALA A 67 -6.41 4.63 15.59
N VAL A 68 -7.74 4.62 15.54
CA VAL A 68 -8.47 3.95 14.45
C VAL A 68 -8.27 4.75 13.16
N ASN A 69 -7.84 4.08 12.10
CA ASN A 69 -7.68 4.68 10.78
C ASN A 69 -8.98 5.33 10.33
N LYS A 70 -8.98 6.66 10.18
CA LYS A 70 -10.15 7.40 9.67
C LYS A 70 -10.35 7.03 8.20
N ALA A 71 -11.51 6.50 7.85
CA ALA A 71 -11.82 6.20 6.46
C ALA A 71 -11.66 7.44 5.57
N ILE A 72 -11.06 7.25 4.38
CA ILE A 72 -11.04 8.27 3.33
C ILE A 72 -12.29 8.10 2.46
N THR A 73 -12.82 9.20 1.93
CA THR A 73 -13.98 9.15 1.03
C THR A 73 -13.55 8.91 -0.42
N VAL A 74 -14.43 8.31 -1.22
CA VAL A 74 -14.20 8.09 -2.65
C VAL A 74 -13.88 9.38 -3.41
N GLU A 75 -14.51 10.49 -3.05
CA GLU A 75 -14.25 11.81 -3.66
C GLU A 75 -12.86 12.34 -3.32
N GLN A 76 -12.38 12.09 -2.10
CA GLN A 76 -11.00 12.42 -1.72
C GLN A 76 -10.01 11.59 -2.52
N VAL A 77 -10.23 10.26 -2.63
CA VAL A 77 -9.37 9.39 -3.44
C VAL A 77 -9.34 9.84 -4.91
N ARG A 78 -10.48 10.21 -5.49
CA ARG A 78 -10.57 10.78 -6.85
C ARG A 78 -9.75 12.05 -6.99
N THR A 79 -9.82 12.93 -6.01
CA THR A 79 -9.06 14.18 -5.99
C THR A 79 -7.55 13.92 -5.85
N THR A 80 -7.16 12.92 -5.07
CA THR A 80 -5.76 12.60 -4.79
C THR A 80 -5.07 11.88 -5.94
N ILE A 81 -5.69 10.80 -6.44
CA ILE A 81 -5.12 9.93 -7.47
C ILE A 81 -5.43 10.47 -8.86
N GLY A 82 -6.55 11.16 -9.02
CA GLY A 82 -7.05 11.66 -10.30
C GLY A 82 -7.96 10.65 -10.99
N ASP A 83 -9.06 11.16 -11.56
CA ASP A 83 -10.02 10.35 -12.32
C ASP A 83 -9.38 9.54 -13.44
N SER A 84 -8.41 10.12 -14.16
CA SER A 84 -7.70 9.44 -15.24
C SER A 84 -6.92 8.20 -14.77
N ALA A 85 -6.22 8.29 -13.64
CA ALA A 85 -5.48 7.16 -13.10
C ALA A 85 -6.43 6.08 -12.56
N ILE A 86 -7.59 6.46 -12.02
CA ILE A 86 -8.62 5.52 -11.59
C ILE A 86 -9.25 4.80 -12.79
N ASP A 87 -9.52 5.52 -13.89
CA ASP A 87 -10.04 4.92 -15.13
C ASP A 87 -9.03 3.95 -15.77
N ASP A 88 -7.74 4.30 -15.77
CA ASP A 88 -6.67 3.40 -16.25
C ASP A 88 -6.57 2.15 -15.37
N LEU A 89 -6.71 2.32 -14.05
CA LEU A 89 -6.67 1.21 -13.10
C LEU A 89 -7.90 0.30 -13.23
N ALA A 90 -9.08 0.88 -13.44
CA ALA A 90 -10.31 0.16 -13.70
C ALA A 90 -10.21 -0.68 -14.98
N GLN A 91 -9.61 -0.14 -16.04
CA GLN A 91 -9.32 -0.89 -17.26
C GLN A 91 -8.34 -2.03 -17.00
N LEU A 92 -7.27 -1.79 -16.24
CA LEU A 92 -6.27 -2.81 -15.92
C LEU A 92 -6.87 -3.97 -15.12
N MET A 93 -7.73 -3.66 -14.16
CA MET A 93 -8.39 -4.64 -13.29
C MET A 93 -9.66 -5.24 -13.91
N SER A 94 -10.06 -4.81 -15.12
CA SER A 94 -11.36 -5.16 -15.71
C SER A 94 -12.54 -4.93 -14.75
N ALA A 95 -12.46 -3.86 -13.97
CA ALA A 95 -13.42 -3.49 -12.93
C ALA A 95 -14.05 -2.12 -13.24
N SER A 96 -15.11 -1.76 -12.50
CA SER A 96 -15.70 -0.43 -12.64
C SER A 96 -14.89 0.61 -11.85
N PRO A 97 -14.68 1.83 -12.38
CA PRO A 97 -13.97 2.91 -11.67
C PRO A 97 -14.53 3.20 -10.27
N GLY A 98 -15.86 3.10 -10.11
CA GLY A 98 -16.52 3.27 -8.82
C GLY A 98 -16.22 2.16 -7.81
N ILE A 99 -16.00 0.92 -8.26
CA ILE A 99 -15.62 -0.20 -7.38
C ILE A 99 -14.15 -0.06 -6.98
N VAL A 100 -13.29 0.23 -7.95
CA VAL A 100 -11.87 0.47 -7.74
C VAL A 100 -11.65 1.57 -6.71
N VAL A 101 -12.31 2.72 -6.87
CA VAL A 101 -12.10 3.84 -5.96
C VAL A 101 -12.63 3.56 -4.56
N TRP A 102 -13.67 2.74 -4.44
CA TRP A 102 -14.18 2.29 -3.15
C TRP A 102 -13.22 1.32 -2.45
N GLN A 103 -12.63 0.38 -3.20
CA GLN A 103 -11.58 -0.51 -2.68
C GLN A 103 -10.33 0.28 -2.27
N LEU A 104 -9.89 1.24 -3.08
CA LEU A 104 -8.79 2.14 -2.73
C LEU A 104 -9.10 2.92 -1.45
N ALA A 105 -10.32 3.42 -1.30
CA ALA A 105 -10.73 4.13 -0.09
C ALA A 105 -10.69 3.26 1.18
N ALA A 106 -10.90 1.94 1.05
CA ALA A 106 -10.78 1.00 2.15
C ALA A 106 -9.32 0.64 2.45
N VAL A 107 -8.48 0.45 1.43
CA VAL A 107 -7.11 -0.06 1.56
C VAL A 107 -6.09 1.05 1.85
N LEU A 108 -6.27 2.26 1.33
CA LEU A 108 -5.30 3.35 1.46
C LEU A 108 -4.97 3.71 2.92
N PRO A 109 -5.94 3.84 3.85
CA PRO A 109 -5.65 4.11 5.26
C PRO A 109 -4.77 3.03 5.90
N ASP A 110 -5.07 1.76 5.65
CA ASP A 110 -4.32 0.63 6.20
C ASP A 110 -2.93 0.52 5.57
N LEU A 111 -2.80 0.85 4.28
CA LEU A 111 -1.51 0.97 3.62
C LEU A 111 -0.64 2.07 4.26
N VAL A 112 -1.22 3.25 4.54
CA VAL A 112 -0.50 4.36 5.20
C VAL A 112 -0.04 3.95 6.61
N ASP A 113 -0.89 3.28 7.37
CA ASP A 113 -0.53 2.76 8.70
C ASP A 113 0.59 1.72 8.63
N ALA A 114 0.52 0.79 7.67
CA ALA A 114 1.54 -0.25 7.49
C ALA A 114 2.91 0.34 7.11
N VAL A 115 2.95 1.39 6.29
CA VAL A 115 4.20 2.05 5.84
C VAL A 115 4.67 3.18 6.76
N SER A 116 3.96 3.45 7.86
CA SER A 116 4.28 4.55 8.79
C SER A 116 4.60 4.10 10.22
N PRO A 117 5.47 3.09 10.42
CA PRO A 117 5.78 2.59 11.75
C PRO A 117 6.34 3.68 12.67
N GLY A 118 5.65 3.92 13.79
CA GLY A 118 6.05 4.92 14.78
C GLY A 118 5.69 6.36 14.41
N GLY A 119 4.70 6.57 13.53
CA GLY A 119 4.15 7.89 13.23
C GLY A 119 4.86 8.68 12.15
N GLN A 120 5.73 8.03 11.37
CA GLN A 120 6.42 8.65 10.25
C GLN A 120 6.45 7.70 9.06
N VAL A 121 6.08 8.21 7.89
CA VAL A 121 6.20 7.49 6.62
C VAL A 121 7.67 7.13 6.39
N VAL A 122 7.94 5.87 6.06
CA VAL A 122 9.31 5.45 5.73
C VAL A 122 9.78 5.98 4.38
N ASP A 123 11.09 6.19 4.28
CA ASP A 123 11.74 6.55 3.02
C ASP A 123 11.45 5.51 1.92
N PRO A 124 11.37 5.94 0.65
CA PRO A 124 11.07 5.05 -0.47
C PRO A 124 12.10 3.91 -0.63
N ASP A 125 13.37 4.14 -0.32
CA ASP A 125 14.41 3.09 -0.33
C ASP A 125 14.18 2.03 0.74
N ARG A 126 13.71 2.45 1.93
CA ARG A 126 13.37 1.54 3.01
C ARG A 126 12.12 0.74 2.66
N LEU A 127 11.09 1.40 2.13
CA LEU A 127 9.88 0.73 1.66
C LEU A 127 10.19 -0.29 0.56
N ALA A 128 11.08 0.04 -0.38
CA ALA A 128 11.51 -0.88 -1.44
C ALA A 128 12.15 -2.15 -0.87
N ARG A 129 12.99 -1.99 0.16
CA ARG A 129 13.62 -3.12 0.84
C ARG A 129 12.60 -3.98 1.59
N GLU A 130 11.69 -3.36 2.33
CA GLU A 130 10.67 -4.08 3.11
C GLU A 130 9.69 -4.83 2.20
N ILE A 131 9.27 -4.25 1.07
CA ILE A 131 8.45 -4.94 0.06
C ILE A 131 9.23 -6.12 -0.55
N ALA A 132 10.50 -5.92 -0.89
CA ALA A 132 11.34 -7.00 -1.42
C ALA A 132 11.56 -8.12 -0.39
N GLU A 133 11.69 -7.78 0.89
CA GLU A 133 11.81 -8.74 2.00
C GLU A 133 10.49 -9.50 2.21
N ALA A 134 9.34 -8.82 2.20
CA ALA A 134 8.02 -9.44 2.31
C ALA A 134 7.73 -10.39 1.13
N SER A 135 8.05 -9.98 -0.10
CA SER A 135 7.92 -10.86 -1.27
C SER A 135 8.93 -12.02 -1.26
N ALA A 136 10.12 -11.83 -0.69
CA ALA A 136 11.12 -12.90 -0.58
C ALA A 136 10.77 -13.94 0.50
N ASP A 137 9.98 -13.58 1.51
CA ASP A 137 9.52 -14.52 2.53
C ASP A 137 8.42 -15.46 2.01
N ASP A 138 7.57 -14.96 1.10
CA ASP A 138 6.58 -15.76 0.37
C ASP A 138 7.25 -16.85 -0.49
N ASP A 139 8.29 -16.50 -1.26
CA ASP A 139 9.06 -17.45 -2.08
C ASP A 139 9.80 -18.50 -1.24
N ARG A 140 10.33 -18.08 -0.07
CA ARG A 140 10.97 -19.00 0.90
C ARG A 140 9.96 -19.98 1.52
N SER A 141 8.72 -19.55 1.76
CA SER A 141 7.65 -20.41 2.27
C SER A 141 7.09 -21.36 1.20
N ALA A 142 7.03 -20.93 -0.06
CA ALA A 142 6.69 -21.80 -1.20
C ALA A 142 7.77 -22.87 -1.48
N GLY A 143 9.04 -22.59 -1.15
CA GLY A 143 10.16 -23.53 -1.29
C GLY A 143 10.26 -24.65 -0.25
N SER A 144 9.48 -24.63 0.84
CA SER A 144 9.63 -25.58 1.97
C SER A 144 8.65 -26.76 1.99
N PHE A 145 7.90 -26.99 0.92
CA PHE A 145 7.00 -28.15 0.80
C PHE A 145 7.58 -29.34 0.01
N GLY A 146 8.87 -29.29 -0.36
CA GLY A 146 9.49 -30.24 -1.30
C GLY A 146 10.50 -31.24 -0.74
N SER A 147 10.55 -31.52 0.57
CA SER A 147 11.50 -32.51 1.11
C SER A 147 10.97 -33.26 2.34
N ARG A 148 9.88 -34.00 2.18
CA ARG A 148 9.61 -35.15 3.06
C ARG A 148 8.71 -36.17 2.39
N VAL A 149 9.29 -36.97 1.50
CA VAL A 149 8.76 -38.31 1.22
C VAL A 149 9.81 -39.32 1.66
N HIS A 150 9.32 -40.30 2.41
CA HIS A 150 10.01 -41.38 3.11
C HIS A 150 10.89 -42.24 2.19
#